data_AF-A0A7S1CGY6-F1
#
_entry.id   AF-A0A7S1CGY6-F1
#
_cell.length_a   1.000
_cell.length_b   1.000
_cell.length_c   1.000
_cell.angle_alpha   90.00
_cell.angle_beta   90.00
_cell.angle_gamma   90.00
#
_symmetry.space_group_name_H-M   'P 1'
#
loop_
_entity.id
_entity.type
_entity.pdbx_description
1 polymer ?
#
loop_
_entity_poly.entity_id
_entity_poly.type
_entity_poly.pdbx_seq_one_letter_code
_entity_poly.pdbx_strand_id
1 'polypeptide(L)'
;TTRLTPRWAVGATGGAGGDAGGGSGAAGDDGMGETFECPSCFCDFEIDEGYSLHCGHLMCLECWGDYVNTEVETKKRQCWSSECPTATCTQLLSSVEFERFATEANLAQYR
;
A
#
# COMPACT_ATOMS: atom_id res chain seq x y z
N THR A 1 33.66 17.49 -25.20
CA THR A 1 33.65 16.29 -24.34
C THR A 1 33.60 16.72 -22.89
N THR A 2 32.39 16.99 -22.39
CA THR A 2 32.18 17.51 -21.03
C THR A 2 31.80 16.35 -20.13
N ARG A 3 32.66 16.02 -19.16
CA ARG A 3 32.42 14.95 -18.18
C ARG A 3 31.40 15.43 -17.16
N LEU A 4 30.23 14.78 -17.13
CA LEU A 4 29.21 14.94 -16.10
C LEU A 4 29.56 14.00 -14.94
N THR A 5 29.78 14.55 -13.74
CA THR A 5 29.93 13.76 -12.51
C THR A 5 28.55 13.33 -11.99
N PRO A 6 28.39 12.09 -11.50
CA PRO A 6 27.11 11.62 -11.00
C PRO A 6 26.79 12.20 -9.60
N ARG A 7 25.53 12.60 -9.43
CA ARG A 7 24.94 13.41 -8.33
C ARG A 7 24.86 12.73 -6.93
N TRP A 8 25.58 11.64 -6.67
CA TRP A 8 25.37 10.85 -5.45
C TRP A 8 26.26 11.21 -4.25
N ALA A 9 27.07 12.26 -4.33
CA ALA A 9 28.00 12.64 -3.26
C ALA A 9 27.59 13.94 -2.54
N VAL A 10 26.66 13.82 -1.58
CA VAL A 10 26.42 14.71 -0.42
C VAL A 10 25.60 13.82 0.52
N GLY A 11 26.04 13.39 1.70
CA GLY A 11 26.70 14.12 2.76
C GLY A 11 25.80 13.99 3.98
N ALA A 12 25.99 12.93 4.76
CA ALA A 12 25.23 12.67 5.98
C ALA A 12 25.68 13.61 7.09
N THR A 13 24.75 14.40 7.64
CA THR A 13 24.94 15.15 8.88
C THR A 13 23.74 14.91 9.79
N GLY A 14 24.00 14.44 11.01
CA GLY A 14 22.99 14.13 12.02
C GLY A 14 22.32 15.34 12.64
N GLY A 15 21.31 15.07 13.47
CA GLY A 15 20.63 16.06 14.31
C GLY A 15 19.88 15.35 15.44
N ALA A 16 20.13 15.81 16.66
CA ALA A 16 19.53 15.37 17.92
C ALA A 16 18.24 16.14 18.24
N GLY A 17 17.45 15.58 19.18
CA GLY A 17 16.29 16.22 19.83
C GLY A 17 15.01 15.41 19.60
N GLY A 18 14.11 15.22 20.56
CA GLY A 18 13.98 15.71 21.92
C GLY A 18 12.75 15.04 22.55
N ASP A 19 12.65 15.19 23.85
CA ASP A 19 11.67 14.58 24.75
C ASP A 19 10.27 15.19 24.54
N ALA A 20 9.23 14.35 24.47
CA ALA A 20 7.85 14.82 24.63
C ALA A 20 7.02 13.74 25.35
N GLY A 21 6.59 14.06 26.57
CA GLY A 21 5.53 13.33 27.27
C GLY A 21 4.18 13.55 26.59
N GLY A 22 3.33 12.53 26.60
CA GLY A 22 1.96 12.59 26.11
C GLY A 22 1.05 11.81 27.07
N GLY A 23 0.05 12.50 27.60
CA GLY A 23 -0.75 12.08 28.75
C GLY A 23 -1.74 10.95 28.48
N SER A 24 -2.07 10.25 29.56
CA SER A 24 -3.23 9.36 29.66
C SER A 24 -4.52 10.17 29.55
N GLY A 25 -5.08 10.24 28.34
CA GLY A 25 -6.45 10.72 28.09
C GLY A 25 -7.42 9.55 28.12
N ALA A 26 -8.44 9.67 28.96
CA ALA A 26 -9.44 8.65 29.23
C ALA A 26 -10.41 8.39 28.05
N ALA A 27 -10.96 7.18 28.10
CA ALA A 27 -12.00 6.61 27.24
C ALA A 27 -13.17 7.55 26.93
N GLY A 28 -13.38 7.80 25.64
CA GLY A 28 -14.69 8.11 25.08
C GLY A 28 -15.24 6.85 24.42
N ASP A 29 -16.27 6.28 25.03
CA ASP A 29 -17.14 5.25 24.46
C ASP A 29 -18.18 5.97 23.60
N ASP A 30 -17.87 6.18 22.32
CA ASP A 30 -18.79 6.78 21.35
C ASP A 30 -18.54 6.10 19.99
N GLY A 31 -19.15 4.92 19.79
CA GLY A 31 -19.33 4.30 18.48
C GLY A 31 -18.07 4.17 17.62
N MET A 32 -16.96 3.72 18.19
CA MET A 32 -15.71 3.53 17.45
C MET A 32 -15.89 2.44 16.39
N GLY A 33 -15.95 2.84 15.12
CA GLY A 33 -15.70 1.93 14.02
C GLY A 33 -14.39 1.19 14.30
N GLU A 34 -14.39 -0.13 14.11
CA GLU A 34 -13.14 -0.88 14.18
C GLU A 34 -12.18 -0.27 13.15
N THR A 35 -10.97 0.08 13.59
CA THR A 35 -9.89 0.57 12.72
C THR A 35 -8.81 -0.49 12.61
N PHE A 36 -8.00 -0.41 11.54
CA PHE A 36 -6.85 -1.29 11.32
C PHE A 36 -5.65 -0.51 10.78
N GLU A 37 -4.45 -1.02 11.04
CA GLU A 37 -3.21 -0.48 10.48
C GLU A 37 -2.91 -1.16 9.14
N CYS A 38 -2.75 -0.37 8.08
CA CYS A 38 -2.39 -0.92 6.77
C CYS A 38 -0.91 -1.36 6.74
N PRO A 39 -0.60 -2.63 6.41
CA PRO A 39 0.77 -3.15 6.43
C PRO A 39 1.69 -2.59 5.34
N SER A 40 1.14 -1.83 4.38
CA SER A 40 1.91 -1.25 3.27
C SER A 40 2.32 0.19 3.52
N CYS A 41 1.41 1.04 4.00
CA CYS A 41 1.70 2.45 4.28
C CYS A 41 1.86 2.78 5.77
N PHE A 42 1.53 1.84 6.67
CA PHE A 42 1.59 2.00 8.13
C PHE A 42 0.73 3.17 8.64
N CYS A 43 -0.41 3.41 7.99
CA CYS A 43 -1.42 4.36 8.43
C CYS A 43 -2.66 3.61 8.96
N ASP A 44 -3.37 4.23 9.89
CA ASP A 44 -4.63 3.74 10.44
C ASP A 44 -5.81 4.11 9.53
N PHE A 45 -6.69 3.16 9.26
CA PHE A 45 -7.89 3.32 8.44
C PHE A 45 -9.10 2.69 9.12
N GLU A 46 -10.30 3.14 8.77
CA GLU A 46 -11.53 2.46 9.19
C GLU A 46 -11.68 1.13 8.42
N ILE A 47 -12.30 0.10 9.03
CA ILE A 47 -12.44 -1.22 8.39
C ILE A 47 -13.15 -1.16 7.03
N ASP A 48 -14.06 -0.20 6.83
CA ASP A 48 -14.76 0.05 5.56
C ASP A 48 -13.87 0.72 4.48
N GLU A 49 -12.77 1.36 4.89
CA GLU A 49 -11.71 1.84 4.01
C GLU A 49 -10.66 0.75 3.70
N GLY A 50 -10.86 -0.45 4.24
CA GLY A 50 -10.06 -1.64 3.99
C GLY A 50 -10.69 -2.59 2.97
N TYR A 51 -9.85 -3.35 2.29
CA TYR A 51 -10.27 -4.50 1.50
C TYR A 51 -9.41 -5.71 1.82
N SER A 52 -10.05 -6.84 2.13
CA SER A 52 -9.35 -8.10 2.36
C SER A 52 -9.62 -9.06 1.22
N LEU A 53 -8.57 -9.69 0.72
CA LEU A 53 -8.72 -10.87 -0.13
C LEU A 53 -9.31 -12.04 0.66
N HIS A 54 -9.62 -13.13 -0.05
CA HIS A 54 -10.06 -14.39 0.54
C HIS A 54 -9.04 -15.00 1.50
N CYS A 55 -7.76 -14.62 1.39
CA CYS A 55 -6.71 -15.02 2.34
C CYS A 55 -6.77 -14.27 3.68
N GLY A 56 -7.59 -13.22 3.81
CA GLY A 56 -7.76 -12.45 5.05
C GLY A 56 -6.77 -11.31 5.25
N HIS A 57 -5.81 -11.09 4.34
CA HIS A 57 -4.90 -9.96 4.42
C HIS A 57 -5.62 -8.67 4.03
N LEU A 58 -5.79 -7.78 5.02
CA LEU A 58 -6.47 -6.50 4.90
C LEU A 58 -5.45 -5.40 4.59
N MET A 59 -5.76 -4.57 3.60
CA MET A 59 -5.02 -3.35 3.27
C MET A 59 -6.00 -2.24 2.90
N CYS A 60 -5.57 -0.99 3.03
CA CYS A 60 -6.41 0.13 2.61
C CYS A 60 -6.65 0.12 1.09
N LEU A 61 -7.78 0.70 0.67
CA LEU A 61 -8.19 0.75 -0.74
C LEU A 61 -7.15 1.45 -1.63
N GLU A 62 -6.48 2.48 -1.12
CA GLU A 62 -5.44 3.21 -1.88
C GLU A 62 -4.23 2.33 -2.19
N CYS A 63 -3.67 1.66 -1.18
CA CYS A 63 -2.55 0.75 -1.39
C CYS A 63 -2.91 -0.44 -2.28
N TRP A 64 -4.14 -0.93 -2.24
CA TRP A 64 -4.63 -1.92 -3.20
C TRP A 64 -4.64 -1.39 -4.63
N GLY A 65 -5.14 -0.16 -4.82
CA GLY A 65 -5.08 0.56 -6.10
C GLY A 65 -3.66 0.62 -6.64
N ASP A 66 -2.73 1.16 -5.86
CA ASP A 66 -1.34 1.31 -6.29
C ASP A 66 -0.67 -0.03 -6.59
N TYR A 67 -0.91 -1.04 -5.75
CA TYR A 67 -0.39 -2.38 -5.96
C TYR A 67 -0.87 -2.98 -7.29
N VAL A 68 -2.19 -2.99 -7.50
CA VAL A 68 -2.79 -3.57 -8.71
C VAL A 68 -2.33 -2.83 -9.96
N ASN A 69 -2.30 -1.49 -9.95
CA ASN A 69 -1.84 -0.72 -11.09
C ASN A 69 -0.35 -0.95 -11.39
N THR A 70 0.50 -1.01 -10.36
CA THR A 70 1.93 -1.33 -10.50
C THR A 70 2.15 -2.73 -11.09
N GLU A 71 1.36 -3.70 -10.64
CA GLU A 71 1.42 -5.08 -11.16
C GLU A 71 0.98 -5.16 -12.62
N VAL A 72 -0.08 -4.43 -13.01
CA VAL A 72 -0.49 -4.33 -14.42
C VAL A 72 0.58 -3.68 -15.26
N GLU A 73 1.23 -2.61 -14.80
CA GLU A 73 2.29 -1.95 -15.55
C GLU A 73 3.55 -2.81 -15.68
N THR A 74 3.92 -3.51 -14.60
CA THR A 74 5.12 -4.35 -14.53
C THR A 74 4.96 -5.64 -15.31
N LYS A 75 3.86 -6.36 -15.10
CA LYS A 75 3.60 -7.68 -15.68
C LYS A 75 2.78 -7.64 -16.96
N LYS A 76 2.08 -6.54 -17.27
CA LYS A 76 1.24 -6.34 -18.46
C LYS A 76 0.25 -7.50 -18.63
N ARG A 77 0.34 -8.25 -19.73
CA ARG A 77 -0.52 -9.43 -20.00
C ARG A 77 -0.36 -10.58 -18.99
N GLN A 78 0.61 -10.52 -18.09
CA GLN A 78 0.86 -11.52 -17.05
C GLN A 78 0.39 -11.07 -15.65
N CYS A 79 -0.31 -9.94 -15.52
CA CYS A 79 -0.82 -9.48 -14.22
C CYS A 79 -1.87 -10.42 -13.59
N TRP A 80 -2.50 -11.32 -14.36
CA TRP A 80 -3.36 -12.36 -13.80
C TRP A 80 -2.62 -13.35 -12.88
N SER A 81 -1.28 -13.35 -12.87
CA SER A 81 -0.45 -14.09 -11.92
C SER A 81 0.08 -13.21 -10.78
N SER A 82 -0.61 -12.12 -10.44
CA SER A 82 -0.29 -11.32 -9.26
C SER A 82 -0.88 -11.98 -8.02
N GLU A 83 -0.04 -12.03 -6.99
CA GLU A 83 -0.34 -12.67 -5.72
C GLU A 83 -0.66 -11.59 -4.66
N CYS A 84 -1.12 -12.02 -3.50
CA CYS A 84 -1.27 -11.12 -2.37
C CYS A 84 0.07 -10.41 -2.06
N PRO A 85 0.08 -9.10 -1.79
CA PRO A 85 1.30 -8.34 -1.49
C PRO A 85 2.01 -8.81 -0.20
N THR A 86 1.36 -9.63 0.63
CA THR A 86 1.98 -10.26 1.79
C THR A 86 2.95 -11.36 1.35
N ALA A 87 4.24 -11.23 1.70
CA ALA A 87 5.33 -12.10 1.22
C ALA A 87 5.17 -13.60 1.48
N THR A 88 4.33 -14.01 2.44
CA THR A 88 4.06 -15.41 2.79
C THR A 88 2.78 -15.96 2.18
N CYS A 89 2.05 -15.15 1.40
CA CYS A 89 0.74 -15.50 0.85
C CYS A 89 0.81 -15.68 -0.66
N THR A 90 0.50 -16.87 -1.15
CA THR A 90 0.46 -17.20 -2.58
C THR A 90 -0.94 -17.11 -3.18
N GLN A 91 -1.86 -16.42 -2.49
CA GLN A 91 -3.23 -16.25 -2.97
C GLN A 91 -3.22 -15.32 -4.19
N LEU A 92 -3.72 -15.80 -5.32
CA LEU A 92 -3.85 -15.01 -6.53
C LEU A 92 -5.00 -14.00 -6.44
N LEU A 93 -4.79 -12.83 -7.03
CA LEU A 93 -5.86 -11.85 -7.26
C LEU A 93 -6.80 -12.39 -8.34
N SER A 94 -8.11 -12.28 -8.12
CA SER A 94 -9.10 -12.62 -9.14
C SER A 94 -9.35 -11.43 -10.07
N SER A 95 -10.02 -11.69 -11.20
CA SER A 95 -10.40 -10.64 -12.15
C SER A 95 -11.26 -9.55 -11.51
N VAL A 96 -12.02 -9.87 -10.47
CA VAL A 96 -12.90 -8.90 -9.78
C VAL A 96 -12.09 -7.85 -9.05
N GLU A 97 -10.97 -8.22 -8.42
CA GLU A 97 -10.10 -7.24 -7.75
C GLU A 97 -9.37 -6.36 -8.76
N PHE A 98 -8.94 -6.92 -9.90
CA PHE A 98 -8.39 -6.12 -10.99
C PHE A 98 -9.41 -5.11 -11.52
N GLU A 99 -10.65 -5.52 -11.77
CA GLU A 99 -11.71 -4.62 -12.22
C GLU A 99 -12.09 -3.55 -11.19
N ARG A 100 -11.87 -3.84 -9.90
CA ARG A 100 -12.16 -2.90 -8.81
C ARG A 100 -11.08 -1.84 -8.62
N PHE A 101 -9.80 -2.21 -8.73
CA PHE A 101 -8.68 -1.36 -8.33
C PHE A 101 -7.83 -0.85 -9.50
N ALA A 102 -7.85 -1.52 -10.65
CA ALA A 102 -7.11 -1.04 -11.81
C ALA A 102 -7.80 0.18 -12.43
N THR A 103 -7.00 1.14 -12.86
CA THR A 103 -7.48 2.28 -13.65
C THR A 103 -7.98 1.83 -15.02
N GLU A 104 -8.85 2.62 -15.67
CA GLU A 104 -9.37 2.31 -17.02
C GLU A 104 -8.24 2.09 -18.05
N ALA A 105 -7.14 2.85 -17.94
CA ALA A 105 -5.97 2.70 -18.79
C ALA A 105 -5.29 1.33 -18.62
N ASN A 106 -5.22 0.83 -17.38
CA ASN A 106 -4.63 -0.46 -17.05
C ASN A 106 -5.59 -1.63 -17.36
N LEU A 107 -6.90 -1.43 -17.22
CA LEU A 107 -7.91 -2.40 -17.64
C LEU A 107 -7.86 -2.69 -19.15
N ALA A 108 -7.51 -1.70 -19.97
CA ALA A 108 -7.31 -1.91 -21.40
C ALA A 108 -6.10 -2.81 -21.72
N GLN A 109 -5.12 -2.93 -20.82
CA GLN A 109 -3.98 -3.84 -20.97
C GLN A 109 -4.28 -5.24 -20.45
N TYR A 110 -5.27 -5.35 -19.55
CA TYR A 110 -5.75 -6.60 -18.98
C TYR A 110 -6.64 -7.39 -19.95
N ARG A 111 -7.40 -6.71 -20.81
CA ARG A 111 -8.30 -7.32 -21.83
C ARG A 111 -7.60 -7.58 -23.17
#